data_AF-A0A8T6YEX8-F1
#
_entry.id   AF-A0A8T6YEX8-F1
#
_cell.length_a   1.000
_cell.length_b   1.000
_cell.length_c   1.000
_cell.angle_alpha   90.00
_cell.angle_beta   90.00
_cell.angle_gamma   90.00
#
_symmetry.space_group_name_H-M   'P 1'
#
loop_
_entity.id
_entity.type
_entity.pdbx_description
1 polymer ?
#
loop_
_entity_poly.entity_id
_entity_poly.type
_entity_poly.pdbx_seq_one_letter_code
_entity_poly.pdbx_strand_id
1 'polypeptide(L)'
;MISIGVITRGKYGKRLVENIKKNSDFGVTSFELPESLPGFIEYPEDFVEKLNIDKNIFSSDLVIAYTLHPDLAGEIIRLAGEGGAHAVIIAGGRAGGLPGISTRSQKNNLHIEVHEICCDIEKCGNSVIDDFTSYFGRPEVKITVKDGLVKTVKIIRGAPCGSTWHMAKALTGTRTEDAPARAGLLVQQYPCRAVRGTRGGIHKAAELHKKAVEFALSQLSKEEIG
;
A
#
# COMPACT_ATOMS: atom_id res chain seq x y z
N MET A 1 -12.80 -12.01 -8.03
CA MET A 1 -12.01 -11.26 -7.04
C MET A 1 -10.63 -11.85 -7.01
N ILE A 2 -9.61 -10.98 -6.98
CA ILE A 2 -8.21 -11.42 -7.08
C ILE A 2 -7.72 -12.09 -5.78
N SER A 3 -6.77 -12.99 -5.95
CA SER A 3 -5.92 -13.55 -4.90
C SER A 3 -4.64 -12.72 -4.75
N ILE A 4 -4.19 -12.54 -3.51
CA ILE A 4 -3.03 -11.72 -3.16
C ILE A 4 -2.07 -12.54 -2.30
N GLY A 5 -0.85 -12.71 -2.80
CA GLY A 5 0.27 -13.28 -2.05
C GLY A 5 1.14 -12.17 -1.47
N VAL A 6 1.34 -12.14 -0.16
CA VAL A 6 2.15 -11.09 0.50
C VAL A 6 3.41 -11.65 1.13
N ILE A 7 4.58 -11.27 0.61
CA ILE A 7 5.85 -11.51 1.29
C ILE A 7 6.07 -10.37 2.28
N THR A 8 5.94 -10.65 3.57
CA THR A 8 5.97 -9.65 4.64
C THR A 8 7.26 -9.71 5.45
N ARG A 9 7.57 -8.62 6.17
CA ARG A 9 8.64 -8.60 7.16
C ARG A 9 8.29 -7.72 8.35
N GLY A 10 8.24 -8.32 9.53
CA GLY A 10 7.93 -7.66 10.80
C GLY A 10 6.53 -7.03 10.86
N LYS A 11 6.28 -6.24 11.91
CA LYS A 11 4.94 -5.72 12.26
C LYS A 11 4.20 -4.94 11.17
N TYR A 12 4.94 -4.28 10.27
CA TYR A 12 4.33 -3.42 9.24
C TYR A 12 3.68 -4.24 8.12
N GLY A 13 4.30 -5.36 7.72
CA GLY A 13 3.74 -6.27 6.73
C GLY A 13 2.51 -7.01 7.27
N LYS A 14 2.57 -7.46 8.53
CA LYS A 14 1.40 -8.08 9.22
C LYS A 14 0.18 -7.17 9.20
N ARG A 15 0.37 -5.90 9.55
CA ARG A 15 -0.72 -4.92 9.55
C ARG A 15 -1.30 -4.66 8.16
N LEU A 16 -0.48 -4.71 7.10
CA LEU A 16 -0.99 -4.64 5.72
C LEU A 16 -1.89 -5.84 5.44
N VAL A 17 -1.45 -7.06 5.75
CA VAL A 17 -2.25 -8.29 5.56
C VAL A 17 -3.56 -8.23 6.34
N GLU A 18 -3.52 -7.84 7.61
CA GLU A 18 -4.72 -7.69 8.45
C GLU A 18 -5.69 -6.66 7.87
N ASN A 19 -5.17 -5.52 7.39
CA ASN A 19 -6.00 -4.46 6.83
C ASN A 19 -6.65 -4.88 5.50
N ILE A 20 -5.95 -5.66 4.67
CA ILE A 20 -6.53 -6.25 3.44
C ILE A 20 -7.66 -7.20 3.80
N LYS A 21 -7.41 -8.17 4.69
CA LYS A 21 -8.41 -9.15 5.15
C LYS A 21 -9.64 -8.50 5.79
N LYS A 22 -9.46 -7.36 6.46
CA LYS A 22 -10.54 -6.68 7.17
C LYS A 22 -11.42 -5.81 6.25
N ASN A 23 -10.86 -5.23 5.20
CA ASN A 23 -11.53 -4.17 4.43
C ASN A 23 -11.68 -4.50 2.93
N SER A 24 -11.50 -5.77 2.56
CA SER A 24 -11.76 -6.27 1.22
C SER A 24 -12.11 -7.75 1.29
N ASP A 25 -12.67 -8.27 0.22
CA ASP A 25 -13.00 -9.69 0.08
C ASP A 25 -11.92 -10.45 -0.73
N PHE A 26 -10.71 -9.90 -0.83
CA PHE A 26 -9.60 -10.56 -1.52
C PHE A 26 -9.14 -11.82 -0.77
N GLY A 27 -8.78 -12.86 -1.52
CA GLY A 27 -8.11 -14.03 -0.95
C GLY A 27 -6.66 -13.66 -0.61
N VAL A 28 -6.26 -13.69 0.67
CA VAL A 28 -4.91 -13.27 1.07
C VAL A 28 -4.12 -14.41 1.69
N THR A 29 -2.99 -14.75 1.06
CA THR A 29 -1.94 -15.61 1.63
C THR A 29 -0.73 -14.75 1.97
N SER A 30 0.06 -15.18 2.95
CA SER A 30 1.24 -14.42 3.37
C SER A 30 2.35 -15.31 3.87
N PHE A 31 3.58 -14.93 3.55
CA PHE A 31 4.79 -15.52 4.09
C PHE A 31 5.56 -14.44 4.86
N GLU A 32 6.08 -14.76 6.04
CA GLU A 32 6.88 -13.83 6.84
C GLU A 32 8.37 -14.16 6.70
N LEU A 33 9.14 -13.20 6.18
CA LEU A 33 10.60 -13.26 6.19
C LEU A 33 11.15 -13.08 7.61
N PRO A 34 12.34 -13.64 7.90
CA PRO A 34 13.09 -13.32 9.11
C PRO A 34 13.22 -11.81 9.32
N GLU A 35 13.07 -11.34 10.57
CA GLU A 35 13.20 -9.91 10.88
C GLU A 35 14.60 -9.38 10.57
N SER A 36 15.61 -10.18 10.94
CA SER A 36 17.01 -9.96 10.62
C SER A 36 17.35 -10.65 9.30
N LEU A 37 17.77 -9.86 8.32
CA LEU A 37 18.30 -10.32 7.04
C LEU A 37 19.78 -9.89 6.96
N PRO A 38 20.64 -10.62 6.23
CA PRO A 38 21.99 -10.15 5.90
C PRO A 38 21.96 -8.74 5.29
N GLY A 39 23.02 -7.96 5.46
CA GLY A 39 23.11 -6.63 4.86
C GLY A 39 23.22 -6.65 3.32
N PHE A 40 23.74 -7.74 2.78
CA PHE A 40 23.90 -8.00 1.35
C PHE A 40 23.58 -9.48 1.10
N ILE A 41 22.84 -9.75 0.02
CA ILE A 41 22.50 -11.10 -0.41
C ILE A 41 23.04 -11.27 -1.83
N GLU A 42 24.17 -11.96 -1.95
CA GLU A 42 24.87 -12.14 -3.22
C GLU A 42 24.11 -13.07 -4.17
N TYR A 43 23.51 -14.14 -3.63
CA TYR A 43 22.70 -15.12 -4.36
C TYR A 43 21.27 -15.15 -3.78
N PRO A 44 20.38 -14.24 -4.22
CA PRO A 44 18.99 -14.19 -3.78
C PRO A 44 18.22 -15.50 -3.98
N GLU A 45 18.50 -16.24 -5.06
CA GLU A 45 17.93 -17.54 -5.38
C GLU A 45 18.18 -18.57 -4.27
N ASP A 46 19.45 -18.79 -3.91
CA ASP A 46 19.87 -19.70 -2.83
C ASP A 46 19.28 -19.27 -1.49
N PHE A 47 19.19 -17.96 -1.27
CA PHE A 47 18.64 -17.43 -0.04
C PHE A 47 17.14 -17.73 0.06
N VAL A 48 16.37 -17.47 -1.00
CA VAL A 48 14.93 -17.70 -1.03
C VAL A 48 14.59 -19.18 -0.94
N GLU A 49 15.36 -20.05 -1.60
CA GLU A 49 15.18 -21.50 -1.47
C GLU A 49 15.32 -21.98 -0.01
N LYS A 50 16.29 -21.45 0.73
CA LYS A 50 16.50 -21.79 2.15
C LYS A 50 15.39 -21.30 3.08
N LEU A 51 14.59 -20.31 2.65
CA LEU A 51 13.49 -19.80 3.46
C LEU A 51 12.28 -20.74 3.51
N ASN A 52 12.25 -21.82 2.71
CA ASN A 52 11.11 -22.75 2.64
C ASN A 52 9.77 -22.03 2.41
N ILE A 53 9.75 -21.03 1.53
CA ILE A 53 8.55 -20.30 1.17
C ILE A 53 7.57 -21.25 0.49
N ASP A 54 6.32 -21.28 0.93
CA ASP A 54 5.26 -21.95 0.18
C ASP A 54 5.10 -21.27 -1.18
N LYS A 55 5.51 -21.98 -2.24
CA LYS A 55 5.54 -21.45 -3.61
C LYS A 55 4.15 -21.08 -4.13
N ASN A 56 3.07 -21.58 -3.53
CA ASN A 56 1.69 -21.18 -3.86
C ASN A 56 1.44 -19.67 -3.64
N ILE A 57 2.26 -18.99 -2.84
CA ILE A 57 2.17 -17.54 -2.70
C ILE A 57 2.44 -16.81 -4.03
N PHE A 58 3.28 -17.38 -4.88
CA PHE A 58 3.69 -16.81 -6.16
C PHE A 58 2.70 -17.12 -7.30
N SER A 59 1.73 -18.01 -7.06
CA SER A 59 0.63 -18.30 -8.01
C SER A 59 -0.62 -17.45 -7.75
N SER A 60 -0.52 -16.42 -6.91
CA SER A 60 -1.60 -15.46 -6.69
C SER A 60 -1.66 -14.47 -7.86
N ASP A 61 -2.85 -13.93 -8.16
CA ASP A 61 -3.03 -12.93 -9.22
C ASP A 61 -2.10 -11.72 -9.02
N LEU A 62 -2.00 -11.26 -7.76
CA LEU A 62 -1.12 -10.18 -7.31
C LEU A 62 -0.13 -10.68 -6.26
N VAL A 63 1.16 -10.38 -6.44
CA VAL A 63 2.17 -10.56 -5.39
C VAL A 63 2.63 -9.20 -4.84
N ILE A 64 2.55 -9.01 -3.53
CA ILE A 64 3.04 -7.81 -2.84
C ILE A 64 4.30 -8.16 -2.07
N ALA A 65 5.43 -7.60 -2.52
CA ALA A 65 6.72 -7.74 -1.85
C ALA A 65 6.91 -6.59 -0.84
N TYR A 66 6.69 -6.89 0.43
CA TYR A 66 6.97 -6.02 1.57
C TYR A 66 8.24 -6.49 2.31
N THR A 67 9.29 -6.85 1.54
CA THR A 67 10.54 -7.42 2.08
C THR A 67 11.46 -6.37 2.66
N LEU A 68 11.43 -5.17 2.08
CA LEU A 68 12.28 -4.05 2.44
C LEU A 68 13.77 -4.42 2.38
N HIS A 69 14.10 -5.31 1.45
CA HIS A 69 15.44 -5.72 1.09
C HIS A 69 15.56 -5.66 -0.43
N PRO A 70 16.40 -4.76 -0.99
CA PRO A 70 16.49 -4.57 -2.44
C PRO A 70 16.90 -5.85 -3.17
N ASP A 71 17.83 -6.62 -2.61
CA ASP A 71 18.38 -7.82 -3.25
C ASP A 71 17.33 -8.94 -3.46
N LEU A 72 16.27 -8.98 -2.64
CA LEU A 72 15.22 -9.99 -2.77
C LEU A 72 14.16 -9.66 -3.83
N ALA A 73 14.05 -8.38 -4.21
CA ALA A 73 12.95 -7.96 -5.08
C ALA A 73 13.06 -8.55 -6.49
N GLY A 74 14.29 -8.70 -7.01
CA GLY A 74 14.52 -9.34 -8.31
C GLY A 74 14.09 -10.80 -8.33
N GLU A 75 14.41 -11.55 -7.27
CA GLU A 75 14.07 -12.95 -7.15
C GLU A 75 12.57 -13.17 -6.93
N ILE A 76 11.91 -12.33 -6.14
CA ILE A 76 10.46 -12.37 -5.96
C ILE A 76 9.73 -12.09 -7.27
N ILE A 77 10.20 -11.13 -8.08
CA ILE A 77 9.64 -10.85 -9.41
C ILE A 77 9.79 -12.08 -10.33
N ARG A 78 10.95 -12.75 -10.30
CA ARG A 78 11.20 -13.96 -11.08
C ARG A 78 10.22 -15.07 -10.69
N LEU A 79 10.15 -15.38 -9.39
CA LEU A 79 9.27 -16.43 -8.85
C LEU A 79 7.79 -16.14 -9.08
N ALA A 80 7.36 -14.88 -8.95
CA ALA A 80 5.99 -14.48 -9.25
C ALA A 80 5.65 -14.67 -10.74
N GLY A 81 6.56 -14.30 -11.64
CA GLY A 81 6.37 -14.55 -13.08
C GLY A 81 6.31 -16.04 -13.42
N GLU A 82 7.18 -16.85 -12.85
CA GLU A 82 7.16 -18.32 -13.03
C GLU A 82 5.94 -18.99 -12.38
N GLY A 83 5.44 -18.43 -11.29
CA GLY A 83 4.23 -18.87 -10.60
C GLY A 83 2.93 -18.50 -11.32
N GLY A 84 2.99 -17.65 -12.34
CA GLY A 84 1.82 -17.22 -13.11
C GLY A 84 1.09 -16.00 -12.54
N ALA A 85 1.72 -15.22 -11.66
CA ALA A 85 1.16 -13.95 -11.22
C ALA A 85 0.98 -12.98 -12.40
N HIS A 86 -0.04 -12.14 -12.34
CA HIS A 86 -0.29 -11.13 -13.37
C HIS A 86 0.34 -9.78 -13.03
N ALA A 87 0.53 -9.51 -11.74
CA ALA A 87 1.17 -8.29 -11.27
C ALA A 87 2.01 -8.48 -10.00
N VAL A 88 3.05 -7.66 -9.85
CA VAL A 88 3.86 -7.55 -8.64
C VAL A 88 3.92 -6.09 -8.18
N ILE A 89 3.65 -5.86 -6.90
CA ILE A 89 3.92 -4.57 -6.23
C ILE A 89 5.11 -4.73 -5.31
N ILE A 90 6.17 -3.96 -5.56
CA ILE A 90 7.30 -3.84 -4.63
C ILE A 90 7.08 -2.62 -3.72
N ALA A 91 6.83 -2.89 -2.44
CA ALA A 91 6.52 -1.87 -1.46
C ALA A 91 7.77 -1.35 -0.73
N GLY A 92 7.86 -0.03 -0.57
CA GLY A 92 8.91 0.65 0.20
C GLY A 92 10.06 1.22 -0.63
N GLY A 93 9.94 1.25 -1.96
CA GLY A 93 10.75 2.07 -2.89
C GLY A 93 12.25 1.77 -3.00
N ARG A 94 12.88 1.13 -2.01
CA ARG A 94 14.32 0.82 -2.03
C ARG A 94 14.71 -0.21 -3.09
N ALA A 95 13.76 -0.93 -3.65
CA ALA A 95 13.96 -1.82 -4.79
C ALA A 95 13.79 -1.13 -6.16
N GLY A 96 13.39 0.14 -6.20
CA GLY A 96 13.13 0.88 -7.45
C GLY A 96 14.35 1.10 -8.34
N GLY A 97 15.54 0.80 -7.81
CA GLY A 97 16.79 0.78 -8.58
C GLY A 97 17.14 -0.57 -9.20
N LEU A 98 16.26 -1.59 -9.15
CA LEU A 98 16.53 -2.90 -9.77
C LEU A 98 16.79 -2.73 -11.28
N PRO A 99 18.02 -2.98 -11.77
CA PRO A 99 18.29 -2.98 -13.19
C PRO A 99 17.45 -4.06 -13.87
N GLY A 100 16.90 -3.76 -15.05
CA GLY A 100 16.18 -4.76 -15.87
C GLY A 100 14.74 -5.09 -15.43
N ILE A 101 14.08 -4.25 -14.63
CA ILE A 101 12.62 -4.39 -14.35
C ILE A 101 11.83 -4.49 -15.67
N SER A 102 12.13 -3.65 -16.66
CA SER A 102 11.45 -3.67 -17.97
C SER A 102 11.64 -5.00 -18.69
N THR A 103 12.86 -5.52 -18.74
CA THR A 103 13.18 -6.82 -19.34
C THR A 103 12.45 -7.96 -18.63
N ARG A 104 12.40 -7.95 -17.29
CA ARG A 104 11.70 -8.96 -16.49
C ARG A 104 10.18 -8.90 -16.69
N SER A 105 9.63 -7.69 -16.77
CA SER A 105 8.20 -7.47 -17.06
C SER A 105 7.81 -8.07 -18.41
N GLN A 106 8.59 -7.79 -19.46
CA GLN A 106 8.34 -8.30 -20.81
C GLN A 106 8.49 -9.83 -20.89
N LYS A 107 9.57 -10.37 -20.34
CA LYS A 107 9.87 -11.81 -20.42
C LYS A 107 8.78 -12.68 -19.80
N ASN A 108 8.17 -12.21 -18.71
CA ASN A 108 7.21 -12.97 -17.93
C ASN A 108 5.75 -12.53 -18.14
N ASN A 109 5.48 -11.62 -19.09
CA ASN A 109 4.18 -10.97 -19.26
C ASN A 109 3.59 -10.47 -17.92
N LEU A 110 4.45 -9.85 -17.12
CA LEU A 110 4.19 -9.51 -15.73
C LEU A 110 4.17 -8.00 -15.55
N HIS A 111 3.09 -7.45 -14.99
CA HIS A 111 3.04 -6.03 -14.64
C HIS A 111 3.80 -5.79 -13.33
N ILE A 112 4.70 -4.80 -13.29
CA ILE A 112 5.53 -4.55 -12.11
C ILE A 112 5.38 -3.09 -11.70
N GLU A 113 4.97 -2.86 -10.45
CA GLU A 113 4.94 -1.53 -9.85
C GLU A 113 5.89 -1.44 -8.66
N VAL A 114 6.65 -0.35 -8.60
CA VAL A 114 7.54 -0.09 -7.46
C VAL A 114 7.15 1.23 -6.82
N HIS A 115 6.78 1.15 -5.54
CA HIS A 115 6.23 2.29 -4.82
C HIS A 115 7.00 2.55 -3.54
N GLU A 116 7.48 3.78 -3.36
CA GLU A 116 8.03 4.23 -2.07
C GLU A 116 6.98 4.13 -0.96
N ILE A 117 5.75 4.53 -1.28
CA ILE A 117 4.59 4.48 -0.40
C ILE A 117 3.42 3.84 -1.12
N CYS A 118 2.75 2.88 -0.49
CA CYS A 118 1.64 2.18 -1.14
C CYS A 118 0.34 3.00 -1.19
N CYS A 119 0.29 4.16 -0.55
CA CYS A 119 -0.82 5.10 -0.71
C CYS A 119 -0.72 5.95 -1.98
N ASP A 120 0.26 5.70 -2.85
CA ASP A 120 0.37 6.34 -4.16
C ASP A 120 0.01 5.41 -5.33
N ILE A 121 -0.41 4.18 -5.02
CA ILE A 121 -0.86 3.21 -6.03
C ILE A 121 -2.20 3.70 -6.59
N GLU A 122 -2.28 3.80 -7.91
CA GLU A 122 -3.44 4.26 -8.66
C GLU A 122 -3.79 3.28 -9.77
N LYS A 123 -4.97 3.43 -10.37
CA LYS A 123 -5.35 2.66 -11.55
C LYS A 123 -4.38 2.92 -12.69
N CYS A 124 -3.98 1.86 -13.38
CA CYS A 124 -3.00 1.90 -14.45
C CYS A 124 -3.43 1.12 -15.70
N GLY A 125 -4.63 0.53 -15.70
CA GLY A 125 -5.18 -0.25 -16.81
C GLY A 125 -4.81 -1.73 -16.78
N ASN A 126 -3.95 -2.15 -15.85
CA ASN A 126 -3.79 -3.57 -15.53
C ASN A 126 -4.95 -4.02 -14.63
N SER A 127 -5.72 -5.02 -15.05
CA SER A 127 -6.94 -5.44 -14.35
C SER A 127 -6.71 -5.82 -12.88
N VAL A 128 -5.57 -6.45 -12.57
CA VAL A 128 -5.26 -6.88 -11.20
C VAL A 128 -4.89 -5.70 -10.30
N ILE A 129 -4.12 -4.74 -10.82
CA ILE A 129 -3.84 -3.49 -10.08
C ILE A 129 -5.11 -2.64 -9.94
N ASP A 130 -5.93 -2.57 -10.98
CA ASP A 130 -7.18 -1.81 -10.97
C ASP A 130 -8.21 -2.39 -9.98
N ASP A 131 -8.28 -3.72 -9.88
CA ASP A 131 -9.07 -4.42 -8.85
C ASP A 131 -8.52 -4.12 -7.45
N PHE A 132 -7.22 -4.25 -7.22
CA PHE A 132 -6.60 -3.88 -5.94
C PHE A 132 -6.91 -2.43 -5.54
N THR A 133 -6.80 -1.51 -6.51
CA THR A 133 -7.06 -0.08 -6.35
C THR A 133 -8.53 0.31 -6.34
N SER A 134 -9.44 -0.66 -6.31
CA SER A 134 -10.83 -0.40 -5.89
C SER A 134 -10.97 -0.30 -4.36
N TYR A 135 -10.06 -0.91 -3.59
CA TYR A 135 -10.06 -0.87 -2.11
C TYR A 135 -8.84 -0.18 -1.52
N PHE A 136 -7.66 -0.35 -2.14
CA PHE A 136 -6.40 0.11 -1.57
C PHE A 136 -5.52 0.93 -2.51
N GLY A 137 -4.89 1.98 -2.01
CA GLY A 137 -4.02 2.84 -2.81
C GLY A 137 -4.16 4.30 -2.40
N ARG A 138 -4.25 5.19 -3.39
CA ARG A 138 -4.51 6.62 -3.16
C ARG A 138 -5.81 6.83 -2.38
N PRO A 139 -5.79 7.48 -1.21
CA PRO A 139 -6.96 7.58 -0.35
C PRO A 139 -8.11 8.33 -1.03
N GLU A 140 -9.32 7.83 -0.84
CA GLU A 140 -10.56 8.44 -1.27
C GLU A 140 -11.60 8.26 -0.16
N VAL A 141 -12.22 9.35 0.26
CA VAL A 141 -13.16 9.37 1.38
C VAL A 141 -14.41 10.19 1.05
N LYS A 142 -15.51 9.88 1.73
CA LYS A 142 -16.71 10.71 1.78
C LYS A 142 -16.89 11.21 3.20
N ILE A 143 -17.18 12.49 3.35
CA ILE A 143 -17.32 13.15 4.66
C ILE A 143 -18.73 13.65 4.81
N THR A 144 -19.33 13.45 5.98
CA THR A 144 -20.58 14.12 6.36
C THR A 144 -20.27 15.17 7.41
N VAL A 145 -20.84 16.36 7.28
CA VAL A 145 -20.65 17.47 8.21
C VAL A 145 -21.95 17.75 8.96
N LYS A 146 -21.82 18.24 10.20
CA LYS A 146 -22.94 18.77 10.98
C LYS A 146 -22.43 19.91 11.84
N ASP A 147 -23.09 21.07 11.78
CA ASP A 147 -22.75 22.26 12.55
C ASP A 147 -21.27 22.66 12.38
N GLY A 148 -20.78 22.67 11.13
CA GLY A 148 -19.37 22.92 10.79
C GLY A 148 -18.34 21.87 11.25
N LEU A 149 -18.77 20.73 11.82
CA LEU A 149 -17.90 19.66 12.32
C LEU A 149 -18.00 18.38 11.49
N VAL A 150 -16.85 17.71 11.30
CA VAL A 150 -16.79 16.38 10.68
C VAL A 150 -17.56 15.39 11.55
N LYS A 151 -18.68 14.87 11.05
CA LYS A 151 -19.51 13.88 11.75
C LYS A 151 -19.06 12.46 11.46
N THR A 152 -18.90 12.12 10.18
CA THR A 152 -18.44 10.79 9.75
C THR A 152 -17.46 10.90 8.58
N VAL A 153 -16.57 9.92 8.47
CA VAL A 153 -15.65 9.76 7.35
C VAL A 153 -15.77 8.32 6.85
N LYS A 154 -16.44 8.15 5.71
CA LYS A 154 -16.54 6.86 5.01
C LYS A 154 -15.35 6.70 4.07
N ILE A 155 -14.70 5.55 4.13
CA ILE A 155 -13.55 5.25 3.27
C ILE A 155 -14.06 4.54 2.03
N ILE A 156 -13.74 5.10 0.87
CA ILE A 156 -14.00 4.48 -0.43
C ILE A 156 -12.77 3.67 -0.85
N ARG A 157 -11.59 4.27 -0.68
CA ARG A 157 -10.29 3.63 -0.88
C ARG A 157 -9.30 4.12 0.17
N GLY A 158 -8.43 3.26 0.67
CA GLY A 158 -7.47 3.64 1.71
C GLY A 158 -6.07 3.08 1.51
N ALA A 159 -5.11 3.61 2.25
CA ALA A 159 -3.75 3.12 2.24
C ALA A 159 -3.69 1.66 2.73
N PRO A 160 -2.99 0.74 2.04
CA PRO A 160 -2.92 -0.67 2.44
C PRO A 160 -2.45 -0.90 3.88
N CYS A 161 -1.64 0.01 4.42
CA CYS A 161 -1.11 -0.08 5.78
C CYS A 161 -2.14 0.22 6.88
N GLY A 162 -3.32 0.73 6.55
CA GLY A 162 -4.38 1.08 7.51
C GLY A 162 -4.40 2.55 7.96
N SER A 163 -3.49 3.41 7.47
CA SER A 163 -3.41 4.82 7.93
C SER A 163 -4.68 5.62 7.64
N THR A 164 -5.36 5.35 6.53
CA THR A 164 -6.61 6.04 6.17
C THR A 164 -7.73 5.74 7.16
N TRP A 165 -7.84 4.49 7.64
CA TRP A 165 -8.81 4.10 8.66
C TRP A 165 -8.50 4.72 10.02
N HIS A 166 -7.23 4.80 10.38
CA HIS A 166 -6.80 5.50 11.59
C HIS A 166 -7.16 6.98 11.54
N MET A 167 -6.81 7.65 10.43
CA MET A 167 -7.14 9.04 10.17
C MET A 167 -8.65 9.29 10.24
N ALA A 168 -9.45 8.50 9.51
CA ALA A 168 -10.90 8.64 9.45
C ALA A 168 -11.55 8.58 10.84
N LYS A 169 -11.13 7.63 11.69
CA LYS A 169 -11.63 7.50 13.06
C LYS A 169 -11.30 8.73 13.92
N ALA A 170 -10.11 9.31 13.76
CA ALA A 170 -9.63 10.41 14.58
C ALA A 170 -9.99 11.82 14.04
N LEU A 171 -10.64 11.88 12.87
CA LEU A 171 -11.07 13.12 12.23
C LEU A 171 -12.46 13.59 12.70
N THR A 172 -13.30 12.68 13.20
CA THR A 172 -14.61 13.03 13.77
C THR A 172 -14.49 14.09 14.87
N GLY A 173 -15.35 15.10 14.81
CA GLY A 173 -15.37 16.24 15.73
C GLY A 173 -14.39 17.37 15.38
N THR A 174 -13.68 17.27 14.25
CA THR A 174 -12.80 18.35 13.78
C THR A 174 -13.61 19.38 12.98
N ARG A 175 -13.31 20.67 13.13
CA ARG A 175 -13.85 21.70 12.24
C ARG A 175 -13.45 21.44 10.79
N THR A 176 -14.35 21.72 9.84
CA THR A 176 -14.12 21.51 8.41
C THR A 176 -12.87 22.25 7.90
N GLU A 177 -12.62 23.46 8.37
CA GLU A 177 -11.43 24.26 8.04
C GLU A 177 -10.10 23.61 8.46
N ASP A 178 -10.10 22.89 9.58
CA ASP A 178 -8.89 22.26 10.15
C ASP A 178 -8.73 20.80 9.69
N ALA A 179 -9.81 20.18 9.18
CA ALA A 179 -9.85 18.76 8.86
C ALA A 179 -8.78 18.33 7.85
N PRO A 180 -8.52 19.05 6.74
CA PRO A 180 -7.42 18.71 5.83
C PRO A 180 -6.04 18.63 6.51
N ALA A 181 -5.67 19.67 7.26
CA ALA A 181 -4.38 19.74 7.92
C ALA A 181 -4.25 18.66 9.00
N ARG A 182 -5.31 18.44 9.79
CA ARG A 182 -5.37 17.40 10.79
C ARG A 182 -5.28 16.00 10.17
N ALA A 183 -5.91 15.76 9.03
CA ALA A 183 -5.83 14.49 8.31
C ALA A 183 -4.39 14.14 7.93
N GLY A 184 -3.66 15.10 7.35
CA GLY A 184 -2.23 14.94 7.06
C GLY A 184 -1.41 14.65 8.33
N LEU A 185 -1.65 15.39 9.42
CA LEU A 185 -0.95 15.19 10.69
C LEU A 185 -1.19 13.80 11.30
N LEU A 186 -2.45 13.34 11.32
CA LEU A 186 -2.81 12.01 11.84
C LEU A 186 -2.08 10.89 11.09
N VAL A 187 -1.90 11.05 9.78
CA VAL A 187 -1.15 10.08 8.95
C VAL A 187 0.35 10.12 9.26
N GLN A 188 0.92 11.31 9.54
CA GLN A 188 2.31 11.40 9.99
C GLN A 188 2.53 10.76 11.36
N GLN A 189 1.58 10.91 12.28
CA GLN A 189 1.61 10.33 13.62
C GLN A 189 1.34 8.83 13.62
N TYR A 190 0.63 8.32 12.61
CA TYR A 190 0.44 6.89 12.43
C TYR A 190 1.80 6.17 12.33
N PRO A 191 1.94 4.96 12.89
CA PRO A 191 3.14 4.13 12.73
C PRO A 191 3.27 3.57 11.31
N CYS A 192 3.27 4.45 10.31
CA CYS A 192 3.61 4.17 8.92
C CYS A 192 5.12 3.90 8.80
N ARG A 193 5.50 3.08 7.81
CA ARG A 193 6.91 2.78 7.51
C ARG A 193 7.51 3.67 6.42
N ALA A 194 6.74 4.60 5.86
CA ALA A 194 7.26 5.57 4.93
C ALA A 194 8.45 6.32 5.56
N VAL A 195 9.44 6.65 4.74
CA VAL A 195 10.64 7.38 5.18
C VAL A 195 10.21 8.69 5.84
N ARG A 196 10.84 9.03 6.97
CA ARG A 196 10.60 10.25 7.73
C ARG A 196 11.72 11.28 7.51
N GLY A 197 11.45 12.54 7.87
CA GLY A 197 12.33 13.68 7.61
C GLY A 197 11.83 14.53 6.45
N THR A 198 12.41 15.71 6.25
CA THR A 198 11.87 16.80 5.39
C THR A 198 11.51 16.42 3.96
N ARG A 199 12.11 15.37 3.39
CA ARG A 199 11.83 14.86 2.04
C ARG A 199 11.37 13.39 2.00
N GLY A 200 10.98 12.83 3.14
CA GLY A 200 10.57 11.42 3.23
C GLY A 200 9.14 11.19 2.74
N GLY A 201 8.86 9.98 2.24
CA GLY A 201 7.53 9.57 1.79
C GLY A 201 6.39 9.76 2.80
N ILE A 202 6.69 9.94 4.11
CA ILE A 202 5.66 10.27 5.11
C ILE A 202 4.95 11.59 4.83
N HIS A 203 5.65 12.60 4.29
CA HIS A 203 5.05 13.89 3.93
C HIS A 203 4.18 13.77 2.69
N LYS A 204 4.62 12.97 1.70
CA LYS A 204 3.80 12.65 0.53
C LYS A 204 2.53 11.88 0.94
N ALA A 205 2.65 10.91 1.86
CA ALA A 205 1.49 10.21 2.41
C ALA A 205 0.53 11.17 3.12
N ALA A 206 1.04 12.11 3.92
CA ALA A 206 0.25 13.13 4.58
C ALA A 206 -0.48 14.04 3.57
N GLU A 207 0.22 14.51 2.55
CA GLU A 207 -0.35 15.38 1.52
C GLU A 207 -1.45 14.68 0.71
N LEU A 208 -1.26 13.40 0.36
CA LEU A 208 -2.29 12.62 -0.33
C LEU A 208 -3.57 12.49 0.50
N HIS A 209 -3.47 12.28 1.81
CA HIS A 209 -4.63 12.18 2.68
C HIS A 209 -5.28 13.54 2.97
N LYS A 210 -4.48 14.59 3.11
CA LYS A 210 -4.97 15.98 3.18
C LYS A 210 -5.82 16.30 1.95
N LYS A 211 -5.27 16.06 0.74
CA LYS A 211 -5.98 16.29 -0.53
C LYS A 211 -7.26 15.47 -0.66
N ALA A 212 -7.26 14.23 -0.18
CA ALA A 212 -8.47 13.41 -0.17
C ALA A 212 -9.59 14.04 0.70
N VAL A 213 -9.23 14.66 1.83
CA VAL A 213 -10.18 15.37 2.69
C VAL A 213 -10.61 16.70 2.07
N GLU A 214 -9.69 17.47 1.48
CA GLU A 214 -10.03 18.71 0.75
C GLU A 214 -11.03 18.44 -0.38
N PHE A 215 -10.76 17.40 -1.17
CA PHE A 215 -11.64 16.98 -2.24
C PHE A 215 -13.00 16.55 -1.71
N ALA A 216 -13.05 15.72 -0.65
CA ALA A 216 -14.32 15.28 -0.07
C ALA A 216 -15.17 16.44 0.45
N LEU A 217 -14.56 17.44 1.08
CA LEU A 217 -15.26 18.63 1.57
C LEU A 217 -15.71 19.55 0.43
N SER A 218 -14.96 19.63 -0.67
CA SER A 218 -15.36 20.45 -1.83
C SER A 218 -16.57 19.90 -2.59
N GLN A 219 -16.91 18.63 -2.37
CA GLN A 219 -18.13 18.02 -2.93
C GLN A 219 -19.39 18.32 -2.12
N LEU A 220 -19.28 18.94 -0.94
CA LEU A 220 -20.41 19.33 -0.12
C LEU A 220 -20.98 20.68 -0.56
N SER A 221 -22.30 20.82 -0.48
CA SER A 221 -22.97 22.10 -0.68
C SER A 221 -22.62 23.08 0.43
N LYS A 222 -22.77 24.39 0.17
CA LYS A 222 -22.51 25.43 1.19
C LYS A 222 -23.40 25.28 2.43
N GLU A 223 -24.59 24.71 2.28
CA GLU A 223 -25.56 24.45 3.36
C GLU A 223 -25.12 23.30 4.26
N GLU A 224 -24.36 22.33 3.74
CA GLU A 224 -23.84 21.20 4.52
C GLU A 224 -22.57 21.55 5.33
N ILE A 225 -21.88 22.62 4.95
CA ILE A 225 -20.64 23.09 5.61
C ILE A 225 -20.97 24.08 6.74
N GLY A 226 -22.16 24.69 6.71
CA GLY A 226 -22.66 25.72 7.63
C GLY A 226 -22.81 25.27 9.08
#